data_AF-A0A966W4K0-F1
#
_entry.id   AF-A0A966W4K0-F1
#
_cell.length_a   1.000
_cell.length_b   1.000
_cell.length_c   1.000
_cell.angle_alpha   90.00
_cell.angle_beta   90.00
_cell.angle_gamma   90.00
#
_symmetry.space_group_name_H-M   'P 1'
#
loop_
_entity.id
_entity.type
_entity.pdbx_description
1 polymer ?
#
loop_
_entity_poly.entity_id
_entity_poly.type
_entity_poly.pdbx_seq_one_letter_code
_entity_poly.pdbx_strand_id
1 'polypeptide(L)'
;MQKPILKTDLVFVTPEMARKWLEKNVNNRNIRRHYVAKLRNDLRNNRFMTTHEGIAFNCNGELKDGQHRLTAIAEEGIGAWLMVTSGLPNDAVPVINRGSIRTITDNGNMSGFSMSKQMVAMAYIAMEAPAGIAHSKSTSEYDVIDFIKRNQEAFEAIPHVTKKNIGRAANMAAFLRAYPHCPLTAWNRCLQLFLNGIDDDFHPVKERAIVVFRDYCLTNKANGYSASIDMYRRCQRAIKAFMNAEELKIVKPCEQDLFPLVEGILFK
;
A
#
# COMPACT_ATOMS: atom_id res chain seq x y z
N MET A 1 27.94 -32.64 -5.62
CA MET A 1 28.30 -31.57 -4.67
C MET A 1 28.45 -32.18 -3.29
N GLN A 2 29.47 -31.80 -2.53
CA GLN A 2 29.60 -32.17 -1.12
C GLN A 2 28.55 -31.39 -0.31
N LYS A 3 27.90 -32.07 0.64
CA LYS A 3 26.89 -31.44 1.51
C LYS A 3 27.58 -30.40 2.41
N PRO A 4 27.17 -29.12 2.41
CA PRO A 4 27.75 -28.13 3.29
C PRO A 4 27.38 -28.41 4.76
N ILE A 5 28.29 -28.10 5.68
CA ILE A 5 28.07 -28.19 7.12
C ILE A 5 27.37 -26.89 7.57
N LEU A 6 26.04 -26.87 7.43
CA LEU A 6 25.18 -25.77 7.86
C LEU A 6 24.41 -26.18 9.10
N LYS A 7 24.33 -25.28 10.08
CA LYS A 7 23.48 -25.44 11.26
C LYS A 7 22.53 -24.25 11.34
N THR A 8 21.24 -24.53 11.52
CA THR A 8 20.23 -23.50 11.76
C THR A 8 19.47 -23.82 13.03
N ASP A 9 19.47 -22.89 13.98
CA ASP A 9 18.74 -22.99 15.24
C ASP A 9 17.68 -21.88 15.33
N LEU A 10 16.55 -22.18 15.98
CA LEU A 10 15.57 -21.14 16.35
C LEU A 10 16.04 -20.47 17.64
N VAL A 11 16.32 -19.16 17.58
CA VAL A 11 16.90 -18.41 18.70
C VAL A 11 16.04 -17.20 19.01
N PHE A 12 15.79 -16.95 20.30
CA PHE A 12 15.22 -15.68 20.75
C PHE A 12 16.33 -14.63 20.78
N VAL A 13 16.30 -13.71 19.82
CA VAL A 13 17.34 -12.69 19.64
C VAL A 13 16.98 -11.45 20.44
N THR A 14 17.78 -11.14 21.46
CA THR A 14 17.63 -9.94 22.27
C THR A 14 18.24 -8.70 21.58
N PRO A 15 17.89 -7.47 21.99
CA PRO A 15 18.53 -6.25 21.51
C PRO A 15 20.06 -6.26 21.69
N GLU A 16 20.55 -6.79 22.81
CA GLU A 16 21.99 -6.88 23.12
C GLU A 16 22.69 -7.85 22.17
N MET A 17 22.07 -9.02 21.92
CA MET A 17 22.57 -9.98 20.92
C MET A 17 22.60 -9.35 19.53
N ALA A 18 21.55 -8.63 19.15
CA ALA A 18 21.47 -7.97 17.86
C ALA A 18 22.57 -6.92 17.67
N ARG A 19 22.82 -6.06 18.67
CA ARG A 19 23.93 -5.08 18.64
C ARG A 19 25.28 -5.79 18.46
N LYS A 20 25.55 -6.81 19.27
CA LYS A 20 26.80 -7.59 19.21
C LYS A 20 26.99 -8.29 17.87
N TRP A 21 25.92 -8.79 17.27
CA TRP A 21 25.99 -9.46 15.97
C TRP A 21 26.15 -8.48 14.81
N LEU A 22 25.63 -7.25 14.93
CA LEU A 22 25.85 -6.18 13.96
C LEU A 22 27.31 -5.71 13.92
N GLU A 23 28.09 -5.85 14.99
CA GLU A 23 29.55 -5.60 14.98
C GLU A 23 30.29 -6.52 14.00
N LYS A 24 29.71 -7.68 13.67
CA LYS A 24 30.26 -8.63 12.69
C LYS A 24 29.82 -8.33 11.25
N ASN A 25 29.19 -7.19 11.00
CA ASN A 25 28.72 -6.77 9.69
C ASN A 25 29.83 -6.07 8.90
N VAL A 26 30.72 -6.85 8.27
CA VAL A 26 31.93 -6.31 7.63
C VAL A 26 31.69 -5.75 6.23
N ASN A 27 30.84 -6.39 5.41
CA ASN A 27 30.75 -6.11 3.96
C ASN A 27 29.33 -6.25 3.39
N ASN A 28 28.28 -6.03 4.18
CA ASN A 28 26.92 -6.01 3.62
C ASN A 28 26.60 -4.67 2.96
N ARG A 29 25.66 -4.71 2.01
CA ARG A 29 25.11 -3.53 1.35
C ARG A 29 24.61 -2.47 2.35
N ASN A 30 24.60 -1.20 1.92
CA ASN A 30 24.01 -0.11 2.69
C ASN A 30 22.60 -0.43 3.19
N ILE A 31 22.34 -0.07 4.45
CA ILE A 31 21.05 -0.29 5.08
C ILE A 31 19.98 0.60 4.46
N ARG A 32 18.78 0.05 4.31
CA ARG A 32 17.61 0.79 3.80
C ARG A 32 16.77 1.22 4.99
N ARG A 33 16.90 2.48 5.42
CA ARG A 33 16.24 3.00 6.64
C ARG A 33 14.72 2.84 6.62
N HIS A 34 14.09 3.03 5.46
CA HIS A 34 12.63 2.82 5.33
C HIS A 34 12.23 1.37 5.64
N TYR A 35 13.03 0.37 5.24
CA TYR A 35 12.73 -1.04 5.52
C TYR A 35 12.96 -1.39 6.99
N VAL A 36 13.98 -0.79 7.63
CA VAL A 36 14.16 -0.90 9.09
C VAL A 36 12.95 -0.31 9.81
N ALA A 37 12.49 0.88 9.41
CA ALA A 37 11.32 1.51 10.01
C ALA A 37 10.06 0.63 9.88
N LYS A 38 9.86 -0.04 8.74
CA LYS A 38 8.80 -1.03 8.55
C LYS A 38 8.91 -2.19 9.55
N LEU A 39 10.07 -2.84 9.65
CA LEU A 39 10.28 -3.96 10.58
C LEU A 39 10.10 -3.54 12.04
N ARG A 40 10.52 -2.33 12.41
CA ARG A 40 10.29 -1.78 13.75
C ARG A 40 8.81 -1.58 14.04
N ASN A 41 8.05 -1.06 13.06
CA ASN A 41 6.60 -0.96 13.17
C ASN A 41 5.96 -2.35 13.33
N ASP A 42 6.44 -3.35 12.60
CA ASP A 42 5.93 -4.72 12.72
C ASP A 42 6.24 -5.31 14.11
N LEU A 43 7.42 -5.05 14.68
CA LEU A 43 7.77 -5.44 16.05
C LEU A 43 6.83 -4.78 17.08
N ARG A 44 6.65 -3.45 17.00
CA ARG A 44 5.78 -2.68 17.90
C ARG A 44 4.34 -3.19 17.93
N ASN A 45 3.82 -3.56 16.76
CA ASN A 45 2.43 -3.96 16.60
C ASN A 45 2.24 -5.49 16.67
N ASN A 46 3.24 -6.24 17.14
CA ASN A 46 3.20 -7.70 17.21
C ASN A 46 2.87 -8.39 15.85
N ARG A 47 3.30 -7.78 14.75
CA ARG A 47 3.16 -8.30 13.37
C ARG A 47 4.43 -8.97 12.85
N PHE A 48 5.54 -8.87 13.61
CA PHE A 48 6.79 -9.54 13.26
C PHE A 48 6.66 -11.06 13.46
N MET A 49 6.49 -11.79 12.38
CA MET A 49 6.31 -13.24 12.41
C MET A 49 7.63 -13.99 12.16
N THR A 50 7.85 -15.06 12.91
CA THR A 50 8.96 -15.99 12.67
C THR A 50 8.67 -16.79 11.40
N THR A 51 9.65 -16.83 10.50
CA THR A 51 9.59 -17.63 9.27
C THR A 51 10.88 -18.42 9.11
N HIS A 52 10.96 -19.24 8.06
CA HIS A 52 12.19 -19.92 7.68
C HIS A 52 13.32 -18.94 7.28
N GLU A 53 12.98 -17.70 6.91
CA GLU A 53 13.97 -16.67 6.66
C GLU A 53 14.51 -16.11 7.98
N GLY A 54 15.84 -16.04 8.08
CA GLY A 54 16.52 -15.78 9.33
C GLY A 54 17.64 -14.75 9.22
N ILE A 55 18.69 -15.00 10.00
CA ILE A 55 19.99 -14.35 9.90
C ILE A 55 21.03 -15.43 9.56
N ALA A 56 22.10 -15.04 8.88
CA ALA A 56 23.13 -15.99 8.48
C ALA A 56 24.53 -15.47 8.79
N PHE A 57 25.36 -16.35 9.36
CA PHE A 57 26.78 -16.17 9.54
C PHE A 57 27.56 -17.11 8.62
N ASN A 58 28.64 -16.61 8.02
CA ASN A 58 29.54 -17.46 7.26
C ASN A 58 30.45 -18.30 8.16
N CYS A 59 31.28 -19.15 7.56
CA CYS A 59 32.27 -19.96 8.26
C CYS A 59 33.29 -19.13 9.08
N ASN A 60 33.48 -17.85 8.76
CA ASN A 60 34.35 -16.92 9.49
C ASN A 60 33.62 -16.19 10.64
N GLY A 61 32.32 -16.47 10.83
CA GLY A 61 31.49 -15.81 11.84
C GLY A 61 31.03 -14.40 11.48
N GLU A 62 31.24 -13.95 10.25
CA GLU A 62 30.77 -12.65 9.73
C GLU A 62 29.29 -12.71 9.40
N LEU A 63 28.55 -11.62 9.67
CA LEU A 63 27.13 -11.49 9.34
C LEU A 63 26.95 -11.30 7.83
N LYS A 64 26.21 -12.20 7.17
CA LYS A 64 25.94 -12.16 5.72
C LYS A 64 24.48 -11.94 5.35
N ASP A 65 23.56 -12.20 6.27
CA ASP A 65 22.15 -11.87 6.09
C ASP A 65 21.50 -11.47 7.43
N GLY A 66 20.45 -10.68 7.37
CA GLY A 66 19.67 -10.28 8.54
C GLY A 66 19.99 -8.89 9.11
N GLN A 67 20.86 -8.11 8.45
CA GLN A 67 21.25 -6.78 8.98
C GLN A 67 20.06 -5.86 9.29
N HIS A 68 18.99 -5.88 8.48
CA HIS A 68 17.78 -5.07 8.71
C HIS A 68 16.96 -5.58 9.89
N ARG A 69 16.82 -6.90 10.05
CA ARG A 69 16.12 -7.53 11.19
C ARG A 69 16.84 -7.24 12.50
N LEU A 70 18.16 -7.44 12.52
CA LEU A 70 18.98 -7.14 13.70
C LEU A 70 18.96 -5.64 14.04
N THR A 71 19.06 -4.77 13.05
CA THR A 71 18.97 -3.31 13.29
C THR A 71 17.61 -2.94 13.85
N ALA A 72 16.51 -3.49 13.32
CA ALA A 72 15.17 -3.22 13.83
C ALA A 72 15.02 -3.67 15.29
N ILE A 73 15.48 -4.87 15.65
CA ILE A 73 15.46 -5.39 17.03
C ILE A 73 16.32 -4.51 17.95
N ALA A 74 17.53 -4.15 17.53
CA ALA A 74 18.46 -3.33 18.31
C ALA A 74 17.95 -1.90 18.56
N GLU A 75 17.32 -1.28 17.55
CA GLU A 75 16.75 0.08 17.63
C GLU A 75 15.39 0.13 18.32
N GLU A 76 14.56 -0.91 18.17
CA GLU A 76 13.23 -0.95 18.77
C GLU A 76 13.25 -1.41 20.23
N GLY A 77 14.25 -2.20 20.62
CA GLY A 77 14.34 -2.75 21.98
C GLY A 77 13.39 -3.93 22.23
N ILE A 78 12.76 -4.47 21.19
CA ILE A 78 11.87 -5.65 21.27
C ILE A 78 12.59 -6.84 20.64
N GLY A 79 12.83 -7.88 21.44
CA GLY A 79 13.42 -9.14 20.98
C GLY A 79 12.46 -9.97 20.13
N ALA A 80 12.99 -10.84 19.27
CA ALA A 80 12.17 -11.68 18.40
C ALA A 80 12.82 -13.05 18.14
N TRP A 81 11.97 -14.05 17.87
CA TRP A 81 12.40 -15.37 17.42
C TRP A 81 12.85 -15.33 15.96
N LEU A 82 14.09 -15.75 15.71
CA LEU A 82 14.70 -15.81 14.37
C LEU A 82 15.39 -17.14 14.15
N MET A 83 15.34 -17.63 12.90
CA MET A 83 16.24 -18.69 12.45
C MET A 83 17.65 -18.14 12.36
N VAL A 84 18.62 -18.79 13.00
CA VAL A 84 20.03 -18.38 13.02
C VAL A 84 20.85 -19.46 12.33
N THR A 85 21.28 -19.17 11.11
CA THR A 85 22.12 -20.07 10.32
C THR A 85 23.60 -19.75 10.50
N SER A 86 24.42 -20.78 10.68
CA SER A 86 25.88 -20.69 10.80
C SER A 86 26.57 -21.68 9.85
N GLY A 87 27.83 -21.39 9.53
CA GLY A 87 28.63 -22.23 8.63
C GLY A 87 28.40 -21.97 7.14
N LEU A 88 27.78 -20.83 6.78
CA LEU A 88 27.54 -20.51 5.36
C LEU A 88 28.87 -20.40 4.59
N PRO A 89 29.04 -21.11 3.47
CA PRO A 89 30.20 -20.94 2.60
C PRO A 89 30.30 -19.49 2.07
N ASN A 90 31.53 -18.96 1.98
CA ASN A 90 31.74 -17.57 1.52
C ASN A 90 31.29 -17.34 0.07
N ASP A 91 31.37 -18.36 -0.76
CA ASP A 91 30.91 -18.37 -2.16
C ASP A 91 29.38 -18.44 -2.30
N ALA A 92 28.63 -18.71 -1.22
CA ALA A 92 27.18 -18.65 -1.21
C ALA A 92 26.65 -17.21 -1.12
N VAL A 93 27.44 -16.24 -0.64
CA VAL A 93 27.02 -14.84 -0.43
C VAL A 93 26.44 -14.19 -1.69
N PRO A 94 27.04 -14.31 -2.89
CA PRO A 94 26.51 -13.67 -4.09
C PRO A 94 25.12 -14.16 -4.49
N VAL A 95 24.70 -15.37 -4.11
CA VAL A 95 23.42 -15.97 -4.52
C VAL A 95 22.29 -15.79 -3.50
N ILE A 96 22.60 -15.24 -2.31
CA ILE A 96 21.60 -14.90 -1.30
C ILE A 96 20.63 -13.85 -1.85
N ASN A 97 19.33 -14.03 -1.58
CA ASN A 97 18.28 -13.05 -1.85
C ASN A 97 18.18 -12.58 -3.32
N ARG A 98 18.42 -13.49 -4.28
CA ARG A 98 18.20 -13.26 -5.73
C ARG A 98 16.79 -13.60 -6.24
N GLY A 99 15.91 -14.09 -5.37
CA GLY A 99 14.54 -14.42 -5.73
C GLY A 99 13.65 -13.19 -5.94
N SER A 100 12.58 -13.36 -6.71
CA SER A 100 11.54 -12.34 -6.83
C SER A 100 10.80 -12.15 -5.51
N ILE A 101 10.64 -10.89 -5.08
CA ILE A 101 9.90 -10.55 -3.87
C ILE A 101 8.39 -10.71 -4.17
N ARG A 102 7.66 -11.41 -3.30
CA ARG A 102 6.20 -11.47 -3.38
C ARG A 102 5.60 -10.07 -3.25
N THR A 103 4.71 -9.71 -4.17
CA THR A 103 3.96 -8.45 -4.10
C THR A 103 2.83 -8.56 -3.07
N ILE A 104 2.26 -7.43 -2.66
CA ILE A 104 1.06 -7.39 -1.79
C ILE A 104 -0.07 -8.20 -2.43
N THR A 105 -0.23 -8.08 -3.75
CA THR A 105 -1.20 -8.84 -4.54
C THR A 105 -0.93 -10.34 -4.42
N ASP A 106 0.33 -10.78 -4.55
CA ASP A 106 0.69 -12.20 -4.37
C ASP A 106 0.37 -12.67 -2.95
N ASN A 107 0.74 -11.90 -1.93
CA ASN A 107 0.50 -12.25 -0.53
C ASN A 107 -1.00 -12.37 -0.20
N GLY A 108 -1.84 -11.42 -0.63
CA GLY A 108 -3.27 -11.53 -0.36
C GLY A 108 -3.95 -12.63 -1.16
N ASN A 109 -3.60 -12.81 -2.43
CA ASN A 109 -4.13 -13.92 -3.24
C ASN A 109 -3.74 -15.28 -2.64
N MET A 110 -2.49 -15.43 -2.19
CA MET A 110 -2.04 -16.62 -1.46
C MET A 110 -2.74 -16.82 -0.11
N SER A 111 -3.26 -15.74 0.49
CA SER A 111 -4.05 -15.77 1.72
C SER A 111 -5.56 -15.96 1.46
N GLY A 112 -5.95 -16.30 0.23
CA GLY A 112 -7.35 -16.51 -0.17
C GLY A 112 -8.14 -15.22 -0.44
N PHE A 113 -7.49 -14.06 -0.45
CA PHE A 113 -8.11 -12.78 -0.68
C PHE A 113 -7.82 -12.27 -2.09
N SER A 114 -8.83 -12.32 -2.96
CA SER A 114 -8.70 -11.89 -4.36
C SER A 114 -8.43 -10.39 -4.44
N MET A 115 -7.19 -10.02 -4.76
CA MET A 115 -6.78 -8.63 -4.95
C MET A 115 -6.24 -8.40 -6.35
N SER A 116 -6.57 -7.24 -6.89
CA SER A 116 -5.92 -6.71 -8.09
C SER A 116 -4.86 -5.66 -7.73
N LYS A 117 -3.92 -5.42 -8.65
CA LYS A 117 -2.96 -4.32 -8.54
C LYS A 117 -3.66 -2.95 -8.43
N GLN A 118 -4.83 -2.81 -9.07
CA GLN A 118 -5.62 -1.57 -9.02
C GLN A 118 -6.22 -1.36 -7.63
N MET A 119 -6.73 -2.41 -6.97
CA MET A 119 -7.24 -2.32 -5.60
C MET A 119 -6.15 -1.89 -4.62
N VAL A 120 -4.96 -2.47 -4.72
CA VAL A 120 -3.81 -2.08 -3.89
C VAL A 120 -3.44 -0.62 -4.12
N ALA A 121 -3.36 -0.17 -5.38
CA ALA A 121 -3.07 1.23 -5.70
C ALA A 121 -4.17 2.19 -5.22
N MET A 122 -5.44 1.80 -5.31
CA MET A 122 -6.58 2.56 -4.77
C MET A 122 -6.47 2.72 -3.26
N ALA A 123 -6.15 1.64 -2.54
CA ALA A 123 -5.98 1.66 -1.09
C ALA A 123 -4.89 2.65 -0.67
N TYR A 124 -3.71 2.60 -1.28
CA TYR A 124 -2.64 3.56 -1.00
C TYR A 124 -3.08 5.01 -1.20
N ILE A 125 -3.73 5.32 -2.33
CA ILE A 125 -4.18 6.69 -2.59
C ILE A 125 -5.29 7.10 -1.61
N ALA A 126 -6.25 6.21 -1.35
CA ALA A 126 -7.32 6.47 -0.41
C ALA A 126 -6.81 6.70 1.02
N MET A 127 -5.70 6.09 1.42
CA MET A 127 -5.10 6.27 2.74
C MET A 127 -4.21 7.51 2.84
N GLU A 128 -3.46 7.83 1.78
CA GLU A 128 -2.37 8.83 1.84
C GLU A 128 -2.70 10.19 1.21
N ALA A 129 -3.46 10.22 0.11
CA ALA A 129 -3.74 11.46 -0.62
C ALA A 129 -4.40 12.58 0.22
N PRO A 130 -5.23 12.30 1.24
CA PRO A 130 -5.75 13.33 2.15
C PRO A 130 -4.66 14.15 2.86
N ALA A 131 -3.55 13.51 3.25
CA ALA A 131 -2.43 14.18 3.89
C ALA A 131 -1.66 15.09 2.91
N GLY A 132 -1.90 14.95 1.61
CA GLY A 132 -1.22 15.70 0.56
C GLY A 132 0.21 15.21 0.33
N ILE A 133 1.07 16.11 -0.16
CA ILE A 133 2.48 15.78 -0.49
C ILE A 133 3.36 15.76 0.78
N ALA A 134 2.89 16.40 1.86
CA ALA A 134 3.59 16.40 3.14
C ALA A 134 3.19 15.15 3.94
N HIS A 135 4.19 14.35 4.33
CA HIS A 135 4.10 13.09 5.07
C HIS A 135 3.67 11.85 4.27
N SER A 136 4.68 11.15 3.74
CA SER A 136 4.62 9.69 3.60
C SER A 136 4.58 9.09 5.01
N LYS A 137 3.37 8.83 5.52
CA LYS A 137 3.25 7.77 6.53
C LYS A 137 3.69 6.48 5.81
N SER A 138 4.60 5.71 6.40
CA SER A 138 5.04 4.45 5.81
C SER A 138 3.92 3.42 5.95
N THR A 139 2.88 3.52 5.11
CA THR A 139 1.74 2.61 5.08
C THR A 139 2.25 1.18 4.87
N SER A 140 2.11 0.33 5.88
CA SER A 140 2.58 -1.05 5.79
C SER A 140 1.66 -1.89 4.91
N GLU A 141 2.16 -3.01 4.41
CA GLU A 141 1.35 -3.96 3.63
C GLU A 141 0.16 -4.49 4.44
N TYR A 142 0.36 -4.68 5.74
CA TYR A 142 -0.71 -5.03 6.67
C TYR A 142 -1.78 -3.94 6.75
N ASP A 143 -1.38 -2.66 6.82
CA ASP A 143 -2.36 -1.56 6.87
C ASP A 143 -3.16 -1.48 5.57
N VAL A 144 -2.54 -1.75 4.42
CA VAL A 144 -3.23 -1.83 3.12
C VAL A 144 -4.23 -2.99 3.10
N ILE A 145 -3.81 -4.19 3.52
CA ILE A 145 -4.68 -5.37 3.54
C ILE A 145 -5.86 -5.15 4.50
N ASP A 146 -5.60 -4.63 5.70
CA ASP A 146 -6.63 -4.29 6.67
C ASP A 146 -7.60 -3.24 6.13
N PHE A 147 -7.07 -2.21 5.45
CA PHE A 147 -7.89 -1.18 4.83
C PHE A 147 -8.81 -1.75 3.77
N ILE A 148 -8.29 -2.62 2.88
CA ILE A 148 -9.11 -3.25 1.84
C ILE A 148 -10.19 -4.14 2.47
N LYS A 149 -9.84 -4.96 3.46
CA LYS A 149 -10.80 -5.81 4.18
C LYS A 149 -11.91 -5.02 4.86
N ARG A 150 -11.57 -3.94 5.56
CA ARG A 150 -12.55 -3.08 6.26
C ARG A 150 -13.48 -2.33 5.31
N ASN A 151 -13.08 -2.15 4.05
CA ASN A 151 -13.85 -1.40 3.04
C ASN A 151 -14.27 -2.32 1.87
N GLN A 152 -14.39 -3.64 2.11
CA GLN A 152 -14.57 -4.64 1.05
C GLN A 152 -15.77 -4.32 0.15
N GLU A 153 -16.92 -3.94 0.72
CA GLU A 153 -18.12 -3.57 -0.06
C GLU A 153 -17.85 -2.40 -1.03
N ALA A 154 -17.14 -1.37 -0.59
CA ALA A 154 -16.80 -0.23 -1.44
C ALA A 154 -15.82 -0.63 -2.55
N PHE A 155 -14.91 -1.57 -2.29
CA PHE A 155 -14.01 -2.13 -3.30
C PHE A 155 -14.75 -2.98 -4.32
N GLU A 156 -15.70 -3.81 -3.88
CA GLU A 156 -16.53 -4.67 -4.74
C GLU A 156 -17.51 -3.88 -5.60
N ALA A 157 -18.00 -2.73 -5.11
CA ALA A 157 -18.86 -1.84 -5.87
C ALA A 157 -18.16 -1.15 -7.05
N ILE A 158 -16.82 -1.09 -7.06
CA ILE A 158 -16.04 -0.45 -8.12
C ILE A 158 -15.55 -1.52 -9.10
N PRO A 159 -15.98 -1.51 -10.37
CA PRO A 159 -15.52 -2.49 -11.35
C PRO A 159 -14.03 -2.30 -11.64
N HIS A 160 -13.37 -3.37 -12.11
CA HIS A 160 -12.01 -3.24 -12.61
C HIS A 160 -11.99 -2.42 -13.91
N VAL A 161 -11.33 -1.25 -13.89
CA VAL A 161 -11.33 -0.32 -15.04
C VAL A 161 -9.96 -0.28 -15.71
N THR A 162 -9.89 -0.70 -16.96
CA THR A 162 -8.66 -0.68 -17.78
C THR A 162 -8.57 0.52 -18.73
N LYS A 163 -9.66 1.28 -18.89
CA LYS A 163 -9.73 2.44 -19.79
C LYS A 163 -8.72 3.50 -19.38
N LYS A 164 -7.82 3.87 -20.32
CA LYS A 164 -6.76 4.86 -20.11
C LYS A 164 -7.31 6.16 -19.54
N ASN A 165 -6.59 6.74 -18.58
CA ASN A 165 -6.93 7.94 -17.81
C ASN A 165 -8.19 7.87 -16.93
N ILE A 166 -9.22 7.13 -17.31
CA ILE A 166 -10.43 6.92 -16.49
C ILE A 166 -10.13 5.96 -15.34
N GLY A 167 -9.55 4.79 -15.63
CA GLY A 167 -9.21 3.74 -14.65
C GLY A 167 -8.00 4.03 -13.77
N ARG A 168 -7.56 5.29 -13.68
CA ARG A 168 -6.50 5.68 -12.75
C ARG A 168 -6.96 5.41 -11.32
N ALA A 169 -6.08 4.80 -10.51
CA ALA A 169 -6.37 4.48 -9.12
C ALA A 169 -6.79 5.72 -8.30
N ALA A 170 -6.34 6.93 -8.67
CA ALA A 170 -6.76 8.17 -8.03
C ALA A 170 -8.26 8.47 -8.18
N ASN A 171 -8.83 8.23 -9.35
CA ASN A 171 -10.24 8.44 -9.60
C ASN A 171 -11.06 7.41 -8.82
N MET A 172 -10.65 6.14 -8.93
CA MET A 172 -11.32 5.02 -8.24
C MET A 172 -11.23 5.17 -6.72
N ALA A 173 -10.11 5.65 -6.18
CA ALA A 173 -9.95 5.95 -4.75
C ALA A 173 -10.89 7.06 -4.28
N ALA A 174 -11.16 8.08 -5.10
CA ALA A 174 -12.14 9.11 -4.75
C ALA A 174 -13.57 8.55 -4.72
N PHE A 175 -13.94 7.67 -5.67
CA PHE A 175 -15.22 6.95 -5.63
C PHE A 175 -15.32 6.02 -4.42
N LEU A 176 -14.25 5.27 -4.12
CA LEU A 176 -14.14 4.41 -2.94
C LEU A 176 -14.40 5.21 -1.66
N ARG A 177 -13.78 6.38 -1.56
CA ARG A 177 -13.90 7.27 -0.41
C ARG A 177 -15.29 7.89 -0.31
N ALA A 178 -15.95 8.19 -1.44
CA ALA A 178 -17.30 8.76 -1.46
C ALA A 178 -18.40 7.73 -1.15
N TYR A 179 -18.14 6.43 -1.35
CA TYR A 179 -19.12 5.35 -1.20
C TYR A 179 -19.93 5.41 0.11
N PRO A 180 -19.31 5.45 1.31
CA PRO A 180 -20.07 5.48 2.57
C PRO A 180 -20.75 6.83 2.86
N HIS A 181 -20.49 7.88 2.08
CA HIS A 181 -21.01 9.23 2.31
C HIS A 181 -22.17 9.60 1.39
N CYS A 182 -22.47 8.77 0.39
CA CYS A 182 -23.41 9.09 -0.66
C CYS A 182 -24.55 8.08 -0.69
N PRO A 183 -25.80 8.49 -1.02
CA PRO A 183 -26.87 7.54 -1.31
C PRO A 183 -26.44 6.60 -2.46
N LEU A 184 -26.61 5.29 -2.27
CA LEU A 184 -26.10 4.27 -3.18
C LEU A 184 -26.59 4.45 -4.62
N THR A 185 -27.85 4.86 -4.82
CA THR A 185 -28.42 5.14 -6.14
C THR A 185 -27.73 6.29 -6.85
N ALA A 186 -27.50 7.40 -6.15
CA ALA A 186 -26.79 8.56 -6.68
C ALA A 186 -25.30 8.26 -6.92
N TRP A 187 -24.66 7.49 -6.04
CA TRP A 187 -23.27 7.06 -6.19
C TRP A 187 -23.09 6.18 -7.44
N ASN A 188 -23.97 5.18 -7.63
CA ASN A 188 -23.97 4.31 -8.80
C ASN A 188 -24.15 5.11 -10.09
N ARG A 189 -25.10 6.07 -10.09
CA ARG A 189 -25.33 6.96 -11.24
C ARG A 189 -24.11 7.82 -11.56
N CYS A 190 -23.50 8.41 -10.55
CA CYS A 190 -22.28 9.22 -10.71
C CYS A 190 -21.12 8.38 -11.31
N LEU A 191 -20.91 7.17 -10.79
CA LEU A 191 -19.87 6.27 -11.28
C LEU A 191 -20.16 5.82 -12.72
N GLN A 192 -21.40 5.45 -13.05
CA GLN A 192 -21.82 5.06 -14.39
C GLN A 192 -21.48 6.15 -15.42
N LEU A 193 -21.88 7.40 -15.15
CA LEU A 193 -21.62 8.53 -16.03
C LEU A 193 -20.11 8.83 -16.16
N PHE A 194 -19.35 8.66 -15.07
CA PHE A 194 -17.89 8.82 -15.12
C PHE A 194 -17.22 7.77 -16.03
N LEU A 195 -17.61 6.50 -15.90
CA LEU A 195 -17.00 5.40 -16.64
C LEU A 195 -17.38 5.43 -18.12
N ASN A 196 -18.68 5.57 -18.39
CA ASN A 196 -19.25 5.35 -19.71
C ASN A 196 -19.41 6.67 -20.48
N GLY A 197 -19.80 7.75 -19.78
CA GLY A 197 -20.19 9.02 -20.38
C GLY A 197 -21.70 9.22 -20.31
N ILE A 198 -22.19 10.18 -21.08
CA ILE A 198 -23.62 10.53 -21.16
C ILE A 198 -24.42 9.37 -21.76
N ASP A 199 -25.61 9.13 -21.22
CA ASP A 199 -26.65 8.25 -21.75
C ASP A 199 -27.97 9.01 -21.94
N ASP A 200 -29.02 8.30 -22.35
CA ASP A 200 -30.32 8.89 -22.72
C ASP A 200 -31.05 9.54 -21.52
N ASP A 201 -30.79 9.07 -20.30
CA ASP A 201 -31.39 9.60 -19.06
C ASP A 201 -30.59 10.75 -18.44
N PHE A 202 -29.56 11.25 -19.13
CA PHE A 202 -28.67 12.28 -18.61
C PHE A 202 -29.36 13.62 -18.38
N HIS A 203 -29.24 14.15 -17.15
CA HIS A 203 -29.75 15.46 -16.81
C HIS A 203 -28.65 16.55 -16.95
N PRO A 204 -28.75 17.46 -17.95
CA PRO A 204 -27.66 18.37 -18.33
C PRO A 204 -27.29 19.43 -17.29
N VAL A 205 -28.18 19.73 -16.35
CA VAL A 205 -27.89 20.64 -15.22
C VAL A 205 -27.37 19.87 -14.00
N LYS A 206 -28.11 18.86 -13.53
CA LYS A 206 -27.84 18.16 -12.26
C LYS A 206 -26.62 17.22 -12.32
N GLU A 207 -26.34 16.64 -13.49
CA GLU A 207 -25.36 15.55 -13.62
C GLU A 207 -24.07 15.99 -14.32
N ARG A 208 -23.98 17.26 -14.74
CA ARG A 208 -22.89 17.77 -15.57
C ARG A 208 -21.52 17.72 -14.91
N ALA A 209 -21.46 17.91 -13.60
CA ALA A 209 -20.21 18.03 -12.86
C ALA A 209 -19.25 16.85 -13.07
N ILE A 210 -19.77 15.61 -13.04
CA ILE A 210 -18.93 14.41 -13.21
C ILE A 210 -18.48 14.22 -14.66
N VAL A 211 -19.31 14.62 -15.63
CA VAL A 211 -18.97 14.59 -17.06
C VAL A 211 -17.83 15.57 -17.36
N VAL A 212 -17.86 16.77 -16.78
CA VAL A 212 -16.77 17.75 -16.95
C VAL A 212 -15.45 17.21 -16.40
N PHE A 213 -15.48 16.51 -15.26
CA PHE A 213 -14.28 15.84 -14.75
C PHE A 213 -13.80 14.70 -15.64
N ARG A 214 -14.72 13.90 -16.17
CA ARG A 214 -14.42 12.81 -17.10
C ARG A 214 -13.70 13.34 -18.35
N ASP A 215 -14.19 14.41 -18.96
CA ASP A 215 -13.61 15.01 -20.16
C ASP A 215 -12.21 15.59 -19.88
N TYR A 216 -12.04 16.20 -18.70
CA TYR A 216 -10.72 16.58 -18.21
C TYR A 216 -9.78 15.38 -18.08
N CYS A 217 -10.23 14.26 -17.52
CA CYS A 217 -9.42 13.04 -17.40
C CYS A 217 -8.97 12.52 -18.77
N LEU A 218 -9.87 12.48 -19.76
CA LEU A 218 -9.56 11.96 -21.10
C LEU A 218 -8.44 12.75 -21.79
N THR A 219 -8.35 14.06 -21.54
CA THR A 219 -7.35 14.95 -22.16
C THR A 219 -6.08 15.13 -21.32
N ASN A 220 -6.12 14.79 -20.03
CA ASN A 220 -5.00 14.96 -19.10
C ASN A 220 -3.83 14.00 -19.40
N LYS A 221 -2.60 14.56 -19.41
CA LYS A 221 -1.34 13.85 -19.64
C LYS A 221 -0.38 13.83 -18.44
N ALA A 222 -0.73 14.50 -17.35
CA ALA A 222 0.07 14.55 -16.14
C ALA A 222 0.19 13.16 -15.50
N ASN A 223 1.37 12.87 -14.93
CA ASN A 223 1.71 11.59 -14.31
C ASN A 223 2.51 11.83 -13.02
N GLY A 224 2.70 10.77 -12.24
CA GLY A 224 3.43 10.82 -10.97
C GLY A 224 2.53 11.13 -9.77
N TYR A 225 3.13 11.12 -8.59
CA TYR A 225 2.41 11.16 -7.31
C TYR A 225 1.61 12.46 -7.11
N SER A 226 2.22 13.61 -7.40
CA SER A 226 1.53 14.92 -7.31
C SER A 226 0.31 14.99 -8.24
N ALA A 227 0.43 14.47 -9.47
CA ALA A 227 -0.70 14.38 -10.39
C ALA A 227 -1.81 13.46 -9.86
N SER A 228 -1.46 12.34 -9.22
CA SER A 228 -2.44 11.44 -8.57
C SER A 228 -3.22 12.14 -7.46
N ILE A 229 -2.55 12.94 -6.61
CA ILE A 229 -3.22 13.72 -5.55
C ILE A 229 -4.16 14.78 -6.16
N ASP A 230 -3.72 15.49 -7.19
CA ASP A 230 -4.56 16.47 -7.90
C ASP A 230 -5.80 15.81 -8.54
N MET A 231 -5.64 14.65 -9.20
CA MET A 231 -6.76 13.90 -9.77
C MET A 231 -7.74 13.44 -8.70
N TYR A 232 -7.23 12.90 -7.59
CA TYR A 232 -8.05 12.48 -6.45
C TYR A 232 -8.91 13.64 -5.94
N ARG A 233 -8.30 14.80 -5.68
CA ARG A 233 -8.99 16.01 -5.19
C ARG A 233 -10.02 16.55 -6.19
N ARG A 234 -9.70 16.57 -7.49
CA ARG A 234 -10.67 16.99 -8.52
C ARG A 234 -11.84 16.02 -8.61
N CYS A 235 -11.58 14.71 -8.56
CA CYS A 235 -12.62 13.69 -8.58
C CYS A 235 -13.57 13.87 -7.39
N GLN A 236 -13.03 14.08 -6.18
CA GLN A 236 -13.85 14.37 -5.00
C GLN A 236 -14.75 15.60 -5.20
N ARG A 237 -14.21 16.71 -5.74
CA ARG A 237 -15.01 17.91 -6.02
C ARG A 237 -16.12 17.63 -7.02
N ALA A 238 -15.85 16.85 -8.06
CA ALA A 238 -16.82 16.48 -9.09
C ALA A 238 -17.94 15.60 -8.51
N ILE A 239 -17.59 14.60 -7.69
CA ILE A 239 -18.57 13.74 -7.02
C ILE A 239 -19.42 14.58 -6.07
N LYS A 240 -18.83 15.45 -5.23
CA LYS A 240 -19.58 16.29 -4.29
C LYS A 240 -20.54 17.24 -5.02
N ALA A 241 -20.09 17.87 -6.10
CA ALA A 241 -20.94 18.73 -6.92
C ALA A 241 -22.10 17.95 -7.57
N PHE A 242 -21.83 16.74 -8.08
CA PHE A 242 -22.86 15.85 -8.59
C PHE A 242 -23.91 15.53 -7.51
N MET A 243 -23.49 15.18 -6.31
CA MET A 243 -24.41 14.88 -5.19
C MET A 243 -25.28 16.08 -4.80
N ASN A 244 -24.77 17.30 -4.97
CA ASN A 244 -25.47 18.54 -4.67
C ASN A 244 -26.26 19.10 -5.86
N ALA A 245 -26.25 18.43 -7.02
CA ALA A 245 -26.77 18.95 -8.29
C ALA A 245 -26.20 20.33 -8.67
N GLU A 246 -24.93 20.58 -8.34
CA GLU A 246 -24.19 21.78 -8.70
C GLU A 246 -23.58 21.66 -10.09
N GLU A 247 -23.78 22.69 -10.93
CA GLU A 247 -23.11 22.75 -12.22
C GLU A 247 -21.64 23.19 -12.07
N LEU A 248 -20.72 22.47 -12.71
CA LEU A 248 -19.32 22.86 -12.81
C LEU A 248 -18.93 23.12 -14.26
N LYS A 249 -18.38 24.30 -14.55
CA LYS A 249 -17.74 24.59 -15.85
C LYS A 249 -16.31 24.06 -15.93
N ILE A 250 -15.60 24.06 -14.80
CA ILE A 250 -14.22 23.56 -14.65
C ILE A 250 -14.13 22.89 -13.27
N VAL A 251 -13.43 21.75 -13.20
CA VAL A 251 -13.21 21.03 -11.94
C VAL A 251 -11.83 21.36 -11.39
N LYS A 252 -11.77 22.28 -10.42
CA LYS A 252 -10.56 22.58 -9.64
C LYS A 252 -10.38 21.55 -8.51
N PRO A 253 -9.13 21.26 -8.08
CA PRO A 253 -8.91 20.36 -6.94
C PRO A 253 -9.47 21.00 -5.67
N CYS A 254 -10.12 20.20 -4.81
CA CYS A 254 -10.48 20.64 -3.48
C CYS A 254 -9.24 20.78 -2.58
N GLU A 255 -9.25 21.74 -1.66
CA GLU A 255 -8.15 21.95 -0.70
C GLU A 255 -8.23 20.97 0.47
N GLN A 256 -9.45 20.65 0.88
CA GLN A 256 -9.77 19.72 1.95
C GLN A 256 -10.31 18.41 1.38
N ASP A 257 -10.16 17.35 2.15
CA ASP A 257 -10.72 16.04 1.84
C ASP A 257 -12.24 16.06 2.05
N LEU A 258 -13.00 15.90 0.96
CA LEU A 258 -14.47 16.04 0.99
C LEU A 258 -15.19 14.78 1.47
N PHE A 259 -14.47 13.66 1.53
CA PHE A 259 -15.02 12.35 1.92
C PHE A 259 -14.06 11.69 2.90
N PRO A 260 -13.93 12.21 4.15
CA PRO A 260 -12.99 11.71 5.15
C PRO A 260 -13.18 10.21 5.42
N LEU A 261 -12.13 9.50 5.83
CA LEU A 261 -12.28 8.11 6.27
C LEU A 261 -13.22 8.12 7.47
N VAL A 262 -14.25 7.28 7.41
CA VAL A 262 -15.12 7.11 8.56
C VAL A 262 -14.38 6.19 9.53
N GLU A 263 -13.87 6.75 10.61
CA GLU A 263 -13.35 5.93 11.71
C GLU A 263 -14.53 5.21 12.37
N GLY A 264 -14.57 3.89 12.24
CA GLY A 264 -15.39 3.04 13.10
C GLY A 264 -16.87 2.93 12.72
N ILE A 265 -17.21 2.63 11.46
CA ILE A 265 -18.52 1.99 11.25
C ILE A 265 -18.41 0.50 11.52
N LEU A 266 -18.56 0.16 12.81
CA LEU A 266 -19.23 -1.07 13.20
C LEU A 266 -20.65 -0.97 12.64
N PHE A 267 -20.89 -1.52 11.44
CA PHE A 267 -22.26 -1.73 11.00
C PHE A 267 -22.82 -2.89 11.81
N LYS A 268 -23.98 -2.62 12.42
CA LYS A 268 -24.83 -3.59 13.11
C LYS A 268 -25.31 -4.68 12.16
#